data_AF-A0A423FEK6-F1
#
_entry.id   AF-A0A423FEK6-F1
#
_cell.length_a   1.000
_cell.length_b   1.000
_cell.length_c   1.000
_cell.angle_alpha   90.00
_cell.angle_beta   90.00
_cell.angle_gamma   90.00
#
_symmetry.space_group_name_H-M   'P 1'
#
loop_
_entity.id
_entity.type
_entity.pdbx_description
1 polymer ?
#
loop_
_entity_poly.entity_id
_entity_poly.type
_entity_poly.pdbx_seq_one_letter_code
_entity_poly.pdbx_strand_id
1 'polypeptide(L)' 'MSDSESALSDIECLHRISLDLIGEQDLKALSGKIVDAALSITGSPFGTLQLLCPEGRASGRLSA' A
#
# COMPACT_ATOMS: atom_id res chain seq x y z
N MET A 1 -12.31 -12.33 -20.81
CA MET A 1 -12.14 -10.99 -20.23
C MET A 1 -11.36 -10.18 -21.25
N SER A 2 -11.95 -9.10 -21.74
CA SER A 2 -11.27 -8.17 -22.65
C SER A 2 -10.33 -7.25 -21.85
N ASP A 3 -9.24 -6.76 -22.45
CA ASP A 3 -8.27 -5.90 -21.75
C ASP A 3 -8.92 -4.67 -21.11
N SER A 4 -9.98 -4.12 -21.73
CA SER A 4 -10.74 -2.98 -21.22
C SER A 4 -11.51 -3.26 -19.93
N GLU A 5 -11.99 -4.49 -19.72
CA GLU A 5 -12.67 -4.87 -18.47
C GLU A 5 -11.68 -4.97 -17.30
N SER A 6 -10.44 -5.41 -17.57
CA SER A 6 -9.39 -5.45 -16.54
C SER A 6 -8.95 -4.05 -16.10
N ALA A 7 -8.79 -3.14 -17.07
CA ALA A 7 -8.39 -1.76 -16.78
C ALA A 7 -9.45 -1.00 -15.95
N LEU A 8 -10.74 -1.25 -16.20
CA LEU A 8 -11.83 -0.69 -15.39
C LEU A 8 -11.79 -1.24 -13.95
N SER A 9 -11.61 -2.55 -13.78
CA SER A 9 -11.48 -3.19 -12.47
C SER A 9 -10.30 -2.62 -11.66
N ASP A 10 -9.15 -2.40 -12.32
CA ASP A 10 -7.96 -1.83 -11.66
C ASP A 10 -8.21 -0.38 -11.23
N ILE A 11 -8.89 0.42 -12.06
CA ILE A 11 -9.26 1.80 -11.74
C ILE A 11 -10.26 1.85 -10.57
N GLU A 12 -11.26 0.97 -10.55
CA GLU A 12 -12.20 0.85 -9.44
C GLU A 12 -11.48 0.46 -8.13
N CYS A 13 -10.51 -0.45 -8.23
CA CYS A 13 -9.65 -0.83 -7.11
C CYS A 13 -8.87 0.38 -6.58
N LEU A 14 -8.19 1.12 -7.46
CA LEU A 14 -7.45 2.35 -7.11
C LEU A 14 -8.34 3.42 -6.47
N HIS A 15 -9.56 3.60 -6.98
CA HIS A 15 -10.50 4.56 -6.42
C HIS A 15 -10.93 4.17 -5.00
N ARG A 16 -11.25 2.89 -4.77
CA ARG A 16 -11.59 2.37 -3.44
C ARG A 16 -10.46 2.57 -2.44
N ILE A 17 -9.23 2.22 -2.83
CA ILE A 17 -8.05 2.43 -1.98
C ILE A 17 -7.93 3.91 -1.63
N SER A 18 -8.01 4.79 -2.63
CA SER A 18 -7.89 6.23 -2.41
C SER A 18 -8.90 6.76 -1.38
N LEU A 19 -10.15 6.27 -1.39
CA LEU A 19 -11.15 6.60 -0.38
C LEU A 19 -10.80 6.04 1.00
N ASP A 20 -10.32 4.79 1.07
CA ASP A 20 -9.89 4.15 2.32
C ASP A 20 -8.69 4.88 2.95
N LEU A 21 -7.82 5.51 2.15
CA LEU A 21 -6.66 6.26 2.65
C LEU A 21 -7.03 7.63 3.24
N ILE A 22 -8.12 8.27 2.78
CA ILE A 22 -8.50 9.64 3.21
C ILE A 22 -8.97 9.69 4.67
N GLY A 23 -9.48 8.59 5.22
CA GLY A 23 -9.98 8.51 6.59
C GLY A 23 -9.09 7.75 7.58
N GLU A 24 -8.00 7.13 7.11
CA GLU A 24 -7.21 6.20 7.92
C GLU A 24 -6.10 6.95 8.68
N GLN A 25 -6.18 6.93 10.02
CA GLN A 25 -5.20 7.58 10.91
C GLN A 25 -4.15 6.61 11.43
N ASP A 26 -4.34 5.30 11.25
CA ASP A 26 -3.33 4.29 11.60
C ASP A 26 -2.43 3.97 10.39
N LEU A 27 -1.19 4.45 10.45
CA LEU A 27 -0.16 4.20 9.43
C LEU A 27 0.05 2.70 9.15
N LYS A 28 -0.10 1.84 10.16
CA LYS A 28 0.09 0.39 10.01
C LYS A 28 -1.08 -0.22 9.24
N ALA A 29 -2.31 0.13 9.60
CA ALA A 29 -3.52 -0.29 8.87
C ALA A 29 -3.50 0.21 7.42
N LEU A 30 -3.12 1.47 7.23
CA LEU A 30 -2.92 2.09 5.92
C LEU A 30 -1.92 1.31 5.07
N SER A 31 -0.75 1.00 5.62
CA SER A 31 0.32 0.27 4.93
C SER A 31 -0.14 -1.13 4.50
N GLY A 32 -0.92 -1.82 5.34
CA GLY A 32 -1.50 -3.12 5.00
C GLY A 32 -2.44 -3.03 3.80
N LYS A 33 -3.39 -2.08 3.81
CA LYS A 33 -4.33 -1.87 2.70
C LYS A 33 -3.64 -1.56 1.38
N ILE A 34 -2.54 -0.79 1.41
CA ILE A 34 -1.75 -0.47 0.22
C ILE A 34 -1.08 -1.73 -0.35
N VAL A 35 -0.51 -2.60 0.50
CA VAL A 35 0.13 -3.84 0.04
C VAL A 35 -0.91 -4.80 -0.53
N ASP A 36 -2.03 -5.02 0.16
CA ASP A 36 -3.08 -5.95 -0.28
C ASP A 36 -3.67 -5.54 -1.64
N ALA A 37 -3.82 -4.24 -1.84
CA ALA A 37 -4.21 -3.65 -3.11
C ALA A 37 -3.20 -3.91 -4.23
N ALA A 38 -1.92 -3.62 -3.97
CA ALA A 38 -0.86 -3.84 -4.95
C ALA A 38 -0.76 -5.32 -5.34
N LEU A 39 -0.96 -6.24 -4.39
CA LEU A 39 -1.02 -7.67 -4.66
C LEU A 39 -2.20 -8.05 -5.54
N SER A 40 -3.38 -7.49 -5.26
CA SER A 40 -4.59 -7.75 -6.05
C SER A 40 -4.45 -7.27 -7.50
N ILE A 41 -3.86 -6.08 -7.72
CA ILE A 41 -3.66 -5.51 -9.07
C ILE A 41 -2.59 -6.27 -9.84
N THR A 42 -1.47 -6.61 -9.19
CA THR A 42 -0.34 -7.28 -9.85
C THR A 42 -0.51 -8.78 -10.00
N GLY A 43 -1.50 -9.37 -9.31
CA GLY A 43 -1.64 -10.83 -9.19
C GLY A 43 -0.48 -11.49 -8.45
N SER A 44 0.33 -10.72 -7.72
CA SER A 44 1.49 -11.26 -7.01
C SER A 44 1.05 -11.97 -5.72
N PRO A 45 1.63 -13.15 -5.40
CA PRO A 45 1.28 -13.90 -4.19
C PRO A 45 1.86 -13.28 -2.92
N PHE A 46 2.91 -12.48 -3.03
CA PHE A 46 3.61 -11.86 -1.90
C PHE A 46 4.08 -10.45 -2.23
N GLY A 47 4.09 -9.58 -1.23
CA GLY A 47 4.52 -8.19 -1.35
C GLY A 47 4.92 -7.62 -0.01
N THR A 48 5.72 -6.56 -0.04
CA THR A 48 6.21 -5.89 1.17
C THR A 48 6.12 -4.39 0.97
N LEU A 49 5.87 -3.65 2.05
CA LEU A 49 5.97 -2.19 2.06
C LEU A 49 6.97 -1.78 3.13
N GLN A 50 7.93 -0.95 2.73
CA GLN A 50 8.95 -0.41 3.61
C GLN A 50 8.72 1.10 3.74
N LEU A 51 8.54 1.56 4.98
CA LEU A 51 8.45 2.98 5.25
C LEU A 51 9.87 3.57 5.24
N LEU A 52 10.10 4.53 4.35
CA LEU A 52 11.34 5.31 4.39
C LEU A 52 11.28 6.27 5.59
N CYS A 53 12.15 6.06 6.58
CA CYS A 53 12.42 7.05 7.61
C CYS A 53 13.54 7.97 7.10
N PRO A 54 13.27 9.26 6.84
CA PRO A 54 14.34 10.20 6.46
C PRO A 54 15.40 10.21 7.56
N GLU A 55 16.68 10.16 7.16
CA GLU A 55 17.78 10.23 8.12
C GLU A 55 17.69 11.54 8.92
N GLY A 56 17.51 11.41 10.24
CA GLY A 56 17.22 12.52 11.13
C GLY A 56 16.36 12.14 12.35
N ARG A 57 15.66 11.02 12.30
CA ARG A 57 15.11 10.36 13.51
C ARG A 57 15.87 9.06 13.75
N ALA A 58 17.03 9.18 14.36
CA ALA A 58 17.69 8.07 15.03
C ALA A 58 16.77 7.56 16.15
N SER A 59 15.81 6.69 15.81
CA SER A 59 15.12 5.87 16.79
C SER A 59 16.01 4.68 17.08
N GLY A 60 16.91 4.87 18.04
CA GLY A 60 17.76 3.81 18.58
C GLY A 60 19.23 4.01 18.24
N ARG A 61 19.96 4.63 19.17
CA ARG A 61 21.39 4.37 19.35
C ARG A 61 21.62 2.86 19.34
N LEU A 62 22.46 2.36 18.44
CA LEU A 62 23.21 1.14 18.68
C LEU A 62 24.34 1.53 19.66
N SER A 63 24.05 1.52 20.96
CA SER A 63 25.09 1.50 21.98
C SER A 63 25.11 0.14 22.63
N ALA A 64 25.94 -0.76 22.09
CA ALA A 64 26.80 -1.73 22.76
C ALA A 64 27.25 -2.76 21.72
#